data_AF-A0A7H4PNM1-F1
#
_entry.id   AF-A0A7H4PNM1-F1
#
_cell.length_a   1.000
_cell.length_b   1.000
_cell.length_c   1.000
_cell.angle_alpha   90.00
_cell.angle_beta   90.00
_cell.angle_gamma   90.00
#
_symmetry.space_group_name_H-M   'P 1'
#
loop_
_entity.id
_entity.type
_entity.pdbx_description
1 polymer ?
#
loop_
_entity_poly.entity_id
_entity_poly.type
_entity_poly.pdbx_seq_one_letter_code
_entity_poly.pdbx_strand_id
1 'polypeptide(L)'
;MATAERVISRLNELSQYFPHGLEYKVAYETTSFVKASITDVVKTLLEAIALVFLVMYLFLQNFRATLIPTIAVPVVLMGTFAVLYACGYSINTLTMFAVVLAIGLLVDDAIVVVENVERIMSEEGLSPREADAKINGADSGRADRLSPWCYRRYLCRWPSSAAPPARSTANSRLPSSRRWYCRCWWR
;
A
#
# COMPACT_ATOMS: atom_id res chain seq x y z
N MET A 1 -33.52 1.76 1.04
CA MET A 1 -34.31 1.38 2.24
C MET A 1 -35.44 2.37 2.52
N ALA A 2 -35.21 3.69 2.39
CA ALA A 2 -36.21 4.71 2.75
C ALA A 2 -37.57 4.64 2.04
N THR A 3 -37.66 4.09 0.83
CA THR A 3 -38.92 3.96 0.08
C THR A 3 -39.79 2.83 0.62
N ALA A 4 -39.23 1.66 0.90
CA ALA A 4 -39.98 0.50 1.38
C ALA A 4 -40.45 0.67 2.83
N GLU A 5 -39.65 1.27 3.71
CA GLU A 5 -40.08 1.62 5.08
C GLU A 5 -41.25 2.60 5.08
N ARG A 6 -41.29 3.55 4.14
CA ARG A 6 -42.43 4.46 3.98
C ARG A 6 -43.69 3.74 3.50
N VAL A 7 -43.57 2.74 2.64
CA VAL A 7 -44.73 1.94 2.17
C VAL A 7 -45.32 1.12 3.31
N ILE A 8 -44.48 0.44 4.11
CA ILE A 8 -44.93 -0.34 5.28
C ILE A 8 -45.51 0.59 6.36
N SER A 9 -44.92 1.76 6.58
CA SER A 9 -45.45 2.77 7.50
C SER A 9 -46.83 3.27 7.09
N ARG A 10 -47.06 3.54 5.80
CA ARG A 10 -48.38 3.96 5.30
C ARG A 10 -49.41 2.83 5.35
N LEU A 11 -49.00 1.59 5.09
CA LEU A 11 -49.86 0.41 5.25
C LEU A 11 -50.27 0.20 6.71
N ASN A 12 -49.38 0.46 7.67
CA ASN A 12 -49.68 0.42 9.11
C ASN A 12 -50.62 1.54 9.58
N GLU A 13 -50.53 2.74 9.02
CA GLU A 13 -51.50 3.81 9.31
C GLU A 13 -52.89 3.48 8.74
N LEU A 14 -52.92 2.91 7.53
CA LEU A 14 -54.17 2.58 6.83
C LEU A 14 -54.87 1.33 7.41
N SER A 15 -54.12 0.42 8.03
CA SER A 15 -54.68 -0.78 8.64
C SER A 15 -55.64 -0.51 9.80
N GLN A 16 -55.56 0.67 10.42
CA GLN A 16 -56.50 1.12 11.46
C GLN A 16 -57.91 1.39 10.94
N TYR A 17 -58.05 1.63 9.63
CA TYR A 17 -59.34 1.89 8.98
C TYR A 17 -59.94 0.64 8.33
N PHE A 18 -59.32 -0.53 8.51
CA PHE A 18 -59.81 -1.77 7.91
C PHE A 18 -61.06 -2.28 8.65
N PRO A 19 -62.08 -2.77 7.91
CA PRO A 19 -63.26 -3.37 8.51
C PRO A 19 -62.90 -4.64 9.29
N HIS A 20 -63.68 -4.95 10.33
CA HIS A 20 -63.40 -6.09 11.21
C HIS A 20 -63.27 -7.41 10.42
N GLY A 21 -62.09 -8.04 10.53
CA GLY A 21 -61.76 -9.32 9.89
C GLY A 21 -60.78 -9.23 8.71
N LEU A 22 -60.36 -8.03 8.30
CA LEU A 22 -59.40 -7.85 7.20
C LEU A 22 -57.98 -7.64 7.75
N GLU A 23 -57.13 -8.65 7.60
CA GLU A 23 -55.73 -8.63 8.04
C GLU A 23 -54.80 -8.58 6.82
N TYR A 24 -53.80 -7.71 6.82
CA TYR A 24 -52.80 -7.66 5.75
C TYR A 24 -51.52 -8.35 6.21
N LYS A 25 -50.96 -9.20 5.35
CA LYS A 25 -49.64 -9.81 5.51
C LYS A 25 -48.82 -9.53 4.27
N VAL A 26 -47.62 -8.99 4.45
CA VAL A 26 -46.71 -8.87 3.31
C VAL A 26 -46.05 -10.22 3.07
N ALA A 27 -46.47 -10.90 2.01
CA ALA A 27 -46.00 -12.23 1.65
C ALA A 27 -44.60 -12.24 1.00
N TYR A 28 -44.17 -11.11 0.42
CA TYR A 28 -42.88 -10.99 -0.27
C TYR A 28 -42.27 -9.61 0.01
N GLU A 29 -41.22 -9.58 0.83
CA GLU A 29 -40.45 -8.38 1.16
C GLU A 29 -39.02 -8.55 0.65
N THR A 30 -38.67 -7.86 -0.45
CA THR A 30 -37.29 -7.85 -0.96
C THR A 30 -36.34 -7.13 -0.01
N THR A 31 -36.87 -6.27 0.86
CA THR A 31 -36.09 -5.54 1.88
C THR A 31 -35.43 -6.46 2.91
N SER A 32 -36.10 -7.55 3.30
CA SER A 32 -35.53 -8.53 4.24
C SER A 32 -34.33 -9.25 3.63
N PHE A 33 -34.41 -9.59 2.34
CA PHE A 33 -33.30 -10.19 1.60
C PHE A 33 -32.12 -9.22 1.51
N VAL A 34 -32.38 -7.94 1.19
CA VAL A 34 -31.30 -6.94 1.13
C VAL A 34 -30.67 -6.69 2.50
N LYS A 35 -31.44 -6.65 3.59
CA LYS A 35 -30.89 -6.51 4.96
C LYS A 35 -30.02 -7.71 5.35
N ALA A 36 -30.45 -8.93 5.02
CA ALA A 36 -29.65 -10.14 5.21
C ALA A 36 -28.35 -10.07 4.39
N SER A 37 -28.43 -9.73 3.10
CA SER A 37 -27.26 -9.59 2.22
C SER A 37 -26.27 -8.53 2.71
N ILE A 38 -26.74 -7.40 3.27
CA ILE A 38 -25.83 -6.38 3.83
C ILE A 38 -25.05 -6.97 5.02
N THR A 39 -25.73 -7.71 5.90
CA THR A 39 -25.10 -8.31 7.08
C THR A 39 -24.06 -9.36 6.67
N ASP A 40 -24.39 -10.19 5.68
CA ASP A 40 -23.47 -11.17 5.11
C ASP A 40 -22.29 -10.51 4.39
N VAL A 41 -22.52 -9.41 3.66
CA VAL A 41 -21.45 -8.62 3.02
C VAL A 41 -20.51 -8.01 4.05
N VAL A 42 -21.01 -7.49 5.17
CA VAL A 42 -20.15 -6.97 6.24
C VAL A 42 -19.31 -8.09 6.87
N LYS A 43 -19.91 -9.27 7.09
CA LYS A 43 -19.19 -10.42 7.62
C LYS A 43 -18.08 -10.90 6.68
N THR A 44 -18.39 -11.04 5.39
CA THR A 44 -17.41 -11.45 4.37
C THR A 44 -16.32 -10.40 4.17
N LEU A 45 -16.63 -9.10 4.33
CA LEU A 45 -15.63 -8.03 4.32
C LEU A 45 -14.63 -8.18 5.48
N LEU A 46 -15.11 -8.46 6.69
CA LEU A 46 -14.25 -8.71 7.85
C LEU A 46 -13.40 -9.97 7.68
N GLU A 47 -13.99 -11.06 7.18
CA GLU A 47 -13.27 -12.29 6.85
C GLU A 47 -12.19 -12.05 5.79
N ALA A 48 -12.49 -11.27 4.75
CA ALA A 48 -11.52 -10.91 3.72
C ALA A 48 -10.34 -10.10 4.26
N ILE A 49 -10.59 -9.09 5.10
CA ILE A 49 -9.54 -8.29 5.75
C ILE A 49 -8.67 -9.19 6.64
N ALA A 50 -9.28 -10.09 7.41
CA ALA A 50 -8.55 -11.03 8.25
C ALA A 50 -7.68 -12.00 7.43
N LEU A 51 -8.19 -12.50 6.29
CA LEU A 51 -7.43 -13.37 5.39
C LEU A 51 -6.24 -12.63 4.75
N VAL A 52 -6.43 -11.40 4.29
CA VAL A 52 -5.34 -10.57 3.76
C VAL A 52 -4.26 -10.36 4.81
N PHE A 53 -4.64 -10.01 6.03
CA PHE A 53 -3.71 -9.87 7.15
C PHE A 53 -2.92 -11.17 7.40
N LEU A 54 -3.60 -12.32 7.38
CA LEU A 54 -2.99 -13.63 7.63
C LEU A 54 -1.96 -14.01 6.55
N VAL A 55 -2.28 -13.78 5.27
CA VAL A 55 -1.34 -14.01 4.17
C VAL A 55 -0.11 -13.10 4.29
N MET A 56 -0.32 -11.81 4.56
CA MET A 56 0.80 -10.87 4.77
C MET A 56 1.65 -11.25 5.98
N TYR A 57 1.03 -11.69 7.06
CA TYR A 57 1.72 -12.15 8.26
C TYR A 57 2.59 -13.39 8.01
N LEU A 58 2.09 -14.33 7.21
CA LEU A 58 2.80 -15.57 6.89
C LEU A 58 4.11 -15.30 6.15
N PHE A 59 4.13 -14.30 5.25
CA PHE A 59 5.34 -13.96 4.50
C PHE A 59 6.42 -13.27 5.33
N LEU A 60 6.06 -12.36 6.24
CA LEU A 60 7.05 -11.53 6.96
C LEU A 60 7.36 -12.01 8.39
N GLN A 61 6.56 -12.90 9.01
CA GLN A 61 6.72 -13.42 10.38
C GLN A 61 6.93 -12.38 11.52
N ASN A 62 6.88 -11.08 11.20
CA ASN A 62 7.09 -9.95 12.09
C ASN A 62 5.83 -9.05 12.11
N PHE A 63 5.15 -8.95 13.25
CA PHE A 63 3.88 -8.20 13.38
C PHE A 63 4.00 -6.70 13.05
N ARG A 64 5.17 -6.09 13.27
CA ARG A 64 5.39 -4.66 13.01
C ARG A 64 5.55 -4.36 11.52
N ALA A 65 6.21 -5.25 10.80
CA ALA A 65 6.49 -5.15 9.38
C ALA A 65 5.21 -5.36 8.54
N THR A 66 4.33 -6.25 8.99
CA THR A 66 3.10 -6.63 8.28
C THR A 66 1.99 -5.59 8.36
N LEU A 67 2.00 -4.75 9.41
CA LEU A 67 1.03 -3.67 9.57
C LEU A 67 1.16 -2.58 8.50
N ILE A 68 2.37 -2.37 7.98
CA ILE A 68 2.64 -1.31 7.00
C ILE A 68 1.87 -1.58 5.69
N PRO A 69 2.03 -2.74 5.02
CA PRO A 69 1.23 -3.04 3.83
C PRO A 69 -0.28 -3.15 4.11
N THR A 70 -0.67 -3.69 5.27
CA THR A 70 -2.08 -3.92 5.63
C THR A 70 -2.88 -2.62 5.66
N ILE A 71 -2.28 -1.52 6.13
CA ILE A 71 -2.94 -0.21 6.17
C ILE A 71 -2.74 0.55 4.85
N ALA A 72 -1.59 0.39 4.19
CA ALA A 72 -1.29 1.09 2.95
C ALA A 72 -2.25 0.73 1.80
N VAL A 73 -2.53 -0.57 1.61
CA VAL A 73 -3.42 -1.07 0.53
C VAL A 73 -4.82 -0.42 0.56
N PRO A 74 -5.59 -0.46 1.67
CA PRO A 74 -6.93 0.14 1.70
C PRO A 74 -6.90 1.67 1.58
N VAL A 75 -5.87 2.35 2.11
CA VAL A 75 -5.74 3.80 2.00
C VAL A 75 -5.53 4.22 0.54
N VAL A 76 -4.65 3.54 -0.19
CA VAL A 76 -4.38 3.86 -1.60
C VAL A 76 -5.57 3.52 -2.49
N LEU A 77 -6.29 2.44 -2.22
CA LEU A 77 -7.53 2.12 -2.96
C LEU A 77 -8.60 3.18 -2.76
N MET A 78 -8.82 3.64 -1.52
CA MET A 78 -9.75 4.74 -1.24
C MET A 78 -9.33 6.02 -1.98
N GLY A 79 -8.04 6.35 -1.99
CA GLY A 79 -7.52 7.49 -2.74
C GLY A 79 -7.74 7.35 -4.26
N THR A 80 -7.51 6.15 -4.80
CA THR A 80 -7.68 5.86 -6.23
C THR A 80 -9.13 6.05 -6.66
N PHE A 81 -10.08 5.51 -5.90
CA PHE A 81 -11.51 5.69 -6.19
C PHE A 81 -11.96 7.15 -6.01
N ALA A 82 -11.42 7.88 -5.04
CA ALA A 82 -11.72 9.30 -4.86
C ALA A 82 -11.28 10.14 -6.07
N VAL A 83 -10.08 9.89 -6.59
CA VAL A 83 -9.56 10.59 -7.79
C VAL A 83 -10.37 10.20 -9.04
N LEU A 84 -10.67 8.92 -9.22
CA LEU A 84 -11.51 8.47 -10.33
C LEU A 84 -12.90 9.14 -10.31
N TYR A 85 -13.50 9.24 -9.12
CA TYR A 85 -14.77 9.93 -8.93
C TYR A 85 -14.68 11.42 -9.25
N ALA A 86 -13.63 12.10 -8.77
CA ALA A 86 -13.41 13.53 -9.03
C ALA A 86 -13.20 13.83 -10.52
N CYS A 87 -12.55 12.93 -11.26
CA CYS A 87 -12.36 13.03 -12.70
C CYS A 87 -13.59 12.60 -13.53
N GLY A 88 -14.66 12.12 -12.89
CA GLY A 88 -15.86 11.65 -13.57
C GLY A 88 -15.69 10.32 -14.32
N TYR A 89 -14.67 9.52 -13.97
CA TYR A 89 -14.50 8.20 -14.54
C TYR A 89 -15.46 7.19 -13.90
N SER A 90 -16.01 6.30 -14.73
CA SER A 90 -16.85 5.19 -14.27
C SER A 90 -16.01 3.95 -13.99
N ILE A 91 -16.53 3.11 -13.11
CA ILE A 91 -15.98 1.78 -12.86
C ILE A 91 -16.40 0.86 -14.01
N ASN A 92 -15.45 0.52 -14.87
CA ASN A 92 -15.63 -0.41 -15.98
C ASN A 92 -14.57 -1.53 -15.95
N THR A 93 -14.64 -2.46 -16.91
CA THR A 93 -13.71 -3.59 -17.00
C THR A 93 -12.25 -3.16 -17.14
N LEU A 94 -11.96 -2.07 -17.88
CA LEU A 94 -10.61 -1.55 -18.03
C LEU A 94 -10.07 -0.95 -16.73
N THR A 95 -10.86 -0.16 -16.02
CA THR A 95 -10.45 0.42 -14.73
C THR A 95 -10.27 -0.66 -13.67
N MET A 96 -11.10 -1.71 -13.68
CA MET A 96 -10.93 -2.84 -12.76
C MET A 96 -9.64 -3.60 -13.04
N PHE A 97 -9.28 -3.81 -14.31
CA PHE A 97 -8.00 -4.43 -14.67
C PHE A 97 -6.80 -3.57 -14.21
N ALA A 98 -6.88 -2.25 -14.41
CA ALA A 98 -5.86 -1.32 -13.94
C ALA A 98 -5.70 -1.36 -12.41
N VAL A 99 -6.81 -1.40 -11.66
CA VAL A 99 -6.79 -1.49 -10.19
C VAL A 99 -6.12 -2.79 -9.72
N VAL A 100 -6.41 -3.93 -10.36
CA VAL A 100 -5.79 -5.21 -10.00
C VAL A 100 -4.28 -5.19 -10.24
N LEU A 101 -3.83 -4.66 -11.39
CA LEU A 101 -2.39 -4.51 -11.67
C LEU A 101 -1.71 -3.53 -10.70
N ALA A 102 -2.38 -2.43 -10.36
CA ALA A 102 -1.85 -1.44 -9.44
C ALA A 102 -1.65 -2.00 -8.04
N ILE A 103 -2.55 -2.85 -7.54
CA ILE A 103 -2.39 -3.51 -6.24
C ILE A 103 -1.14 -4.38 -6.22
N GLY A 104 -0.85 -5.13 -7.29
CA GLY A 104 0.36 -5.95 -7.38
C GLY A 104 1.63 -5.11 -7.25
N LEU A 105 1.73 -4.06 -8.08
CA LEU A 105 2.90 -3.15 -8.05
C LEU A 105 3.05 -2.42 -6.71
N LEU A 106 1.94 -2.06 -6.06
CA LEU A 106 1.97 -1.36 -4.78
C LEU A 106 2.46 -2.26 -3.63
N VAL A 107 2.00 -3.52 -3.60
CA VAL A 107 2.38 -4.45 -2.54
C VAL A 107 3.85 -4.84 -2.68
N ASP A 108 4.34 -5.01 -3.91
CA ASP A 108 5.75 -5.31 -4.17
C ASP A 108 6.67 -4.21 -3.62
N ASP A 109 6.37 -2.93 -3.90
CA ASP A 109 7.16 -1.80 -3.38
C ASP A 109 7.16 -1.75 -1.85
N ALA A 110 5.99 -1.92 -1.23
CA ALA A 110 5.86 -1.92 0.22
C ALA A 110 6.64 -3.07 0.88
N ILE A 111 6.68 -4.25 0.26
CA ILE A 111 7.43 -5.40 0.78
C ILE A 111 8.94 -5.17 0.64
N VAL A 112 9.42 -4.74 -0.53
CA VAL A 112 10.86 -4.56 -0.79
C VAL A 112 11.46 -3.50 0.14
N VAL A 113 10.75 -2.41 0.42
CA VAL A 113 11.21 -1.38 1.35
C VAL A 113 11.36 -1.94 2.77
N VAL A 114 10.37 -2.69 3.24
CA VAL A 114 10.37 -3.26 4.60
C VAL A 114 11.46 -4.33 4.76
N GLU A 115 11.63 -5.21 3.77
CA GLU A 115 12.72 -6.19 3.76
C GLU A 115 14.09 -5.51 3.80
N ASN A 116 14.28 -4.45 3.00
CA ASN A 116 15.54 -3.72 2.97
C ASN A 116 15.85 -3.02 4.30
N VAL A 117 14.83 -2.48 4.99
CA VAL A 117 15.00 -1.93 6.35
C VAL A 117 15.42 -3.01 7.34
N GLU A 118 14.74 -4.16 7.34
CA GLU A 118 15.08 -5.28 8.24
C GLU A 118 16.49 -5.82 7.96
N ARG A 119 16.89 -5.86 6.70
CA ARG A 119 18.24 -6.25 6.28
C ARG A 119 19.30 -5.29 6.81
N ILE A 120 19.14 -3.98 6.63
CA ILE A 120 20.11 -3.00 7.12
C ILE A 120 20.19 -3.01 8.65
N MET A 121 19.05 -3.16 9.33
CA MET A 121 19.02 -3.26 10.79
C MET A 121 19.74 -4.52 11.30
N SER A 122 19.62 -5.65 10.59
CA SER A 122 20.26 -6.91 10.98
C SER A 122 21.74 -6.98 10.61
N GLU A 123 22.16 -6.43 9.47
CA GLU A 123 23.56 -6.43 9.03
C GLU A 123 24.41 -5.36 9.75
N GLU A 124 23.84 -4.16 9.97
CA GLU A 124 24.59 -3.02 10.50
C GLU A 124 24.24 -2.65 11.95
N GLY A 125 23.18 -3.22 12.52
CA GLY A 125 22.77 -2.97 13.90
C GLY A 125 22.24 -1.55 14.14
N LEU A 126 21.84 -0.83 13.09
CA LEU A 126 21.33 0.54 13.17
C LEU A 126 19.93 0.59 13.78
N SER A 127 19.61 1.71 14.42
CA SER A 127 18.24 1.95 14.89
C SER A 127 17.27 2.15 13.71
N PRO A 128 15.95 1.87 13.84
CA PRO A 128 14.99 1.96 12.73
C PRO A 128 14.97 3.33 12.03
N ARG A 129 15.20 4.42 12.79
CA ARG A 129 15.29 5.78 12.24
C ARG A 129 16.55 6.02 11.43
N GLU A 130 17.68 5.47 11.87
CA GLU A 130 18.95 5.60 11.16
C GLU A 130 18.98 4.72 9.90
N ALA A 131 18.37 3.53 9.96
CA ALA A 131 18.20 2.66 8.81
C ALA A 131 17.34 3.33 7.72
N ASP A 132 16.19 3.91 8.10
CA ASP A 132 15.33 4.66 7.18
C ASP A 132 16.04 5.90 6.60
N ALA A 133 16.72 6.68 7.45
CA ALA A 133 17.48 7.85 7.01
C ALA A 133 18.62 7.48 6.04
N LYS A 134 19.23 6.30 6.19
CA LYS A 134 20.27 5.79 5.30
C LYS A 134 19.71 5.35 3.94
N ILE A 135 18.55 4.69 3.93
CA ILE A 135 17.85 4.30 2.68
C ILE A 135 17.39 5.54 1.93
N ASN A 136 16.77 6.48 2.63
CA ASN A 136 16.19 7.70 2.05
C ASN A 136 17.23 8.82 1.82
N GLY A 137 18.50 8.58 2.16
CA GLY A 137 19.58 9.55 1.98
C GLY A 137 19.42 10.85 2.80
N ALA A 138 18.57 10.83 3.83
CA ALA A 138 18.27 12.01 4.65
C ALA A 138 19.48 12.48 5.48
N ASP A 139 20.47 11.61 5.69
CA ASP A 139 21.75 12.00 6.28
C ASP A 139 22.72 12.53 5.21
N SER A 140 22.35 13.68 4.63
CA SER A 140 23.27 14.57 3.89
C SER A 140 24.19 15.36 4.83
N GLY A 141 24.32 14.93 6.10
CA GLY A 141 25.08 15.61 7.16
C GLY A 141 26.34 14.89 7.64
N ARG A 142 26.72 13.74 7.06
CA ARG A 142 28.01 13.06 7.35
C ARG A 142 28.76 12.74 6.06
N ALA A 143 29.19 13.80 5.37
CA ALA A 143 29.90 13.75 4.09
C ALA A 143 31.35 13.20 4.14
N ASP A 144 31.83 12.64 5.26
CA ASP A 144 33.26 12.27 5.40
C ASP A 144 33.51 10.77 5.64
N ARG A 145 32.65 9.89 5.13
CA ARG A 145 33.00 8.46 5.03
C ARG A 145 32.51 7.77 3.77
N LEU A 146 32.48 8.51 2.66
CA LEU A 146 32.42 7.91 1.34
C LEU A 146 33.70 7.11 1.10
N SER A 147 33.55 5.80 0.99
CA SER A 147 34.61 4.95 0.45
C SER A 147 34.93 5.42 -0.99
N PRO A 148 36.21 5.47 -1.40
CA PRO A 148 36.63 5.94 -2.73
C PRO A 148 36.03 5.17 -3.93
N TRP A 149 35.25 4.11 -3.67
CA TRP A 149 34.68 3.22 -4.67
C TRP A 149 33.35 3.70 -5.25
N CYS A 150 32.64 4.63 -4.60
CA CYS A 150 31.33 5.09 -5.10
C CYS A 150 31.43 6.18 -6.18
N TYR A 151 32.52 6.98 -6.20
CA TYR A 151 32.66 8.10 -7.14
C TYR A 151 33.07 7.67 -8.56
N ARG A 152 33.57 6.44 -8.76
CA ARG A 152 34.14 6.01 -10.05
C ARG A 152 33.18 5.28 -10.99
N ARG A 153 31.88 5.13 -10.63
CA ARG A 153 30.92 4.35 -11.42
C ARG A 153 29.65 5.08 -11.88
N TYR A 154 29.48 6.36 -11.51
CA TYR A 154 28.39 7.22 -12.01
C TYR A 154 28.87 8.38 -12.89
N LEU A 155 30.10 8.33 -13.41
CA LEU A 155 30.50 9.19 -14.54
C LEU A 155 30.19 8.49 -15.86
N CYS A 156 28.89 8.37 -16.16
CA CYS A 156 28.42 8.25 -17.53
C CYS A 156 27.63 9.52 -17.88
N ARG A 157 28.37 10.46 -18.49
CA ARG A 157 27.90 11.36 -19.55
C ARG A 157 26.83 12.40 -19.17
N TRP A 158 27.25 13.38 -18.38
CA TRP A 158 26.62 14.71 -18.44
C TRP A 158 27.05 15.43 -19.75
N PRO A 159 26.15 16.14 -20.46
CA PRO A 159 26.49 16.90 -21.66
C PRO A 159 27.54 17.98 -21.35
N SER A 160 28.50 18.11 -22.25
CA SER A 160 29.77 18.80 -22.10
C SER A 160 29.69 20.33 -22.28
N SER A 161 28.96 21.06 -21.43
CA SER A 161 28.99 22.53 -21.49
C SER A 161 29.15 23.28 -20.17
N ALA A 162 29.28 22.61 -19.02
CA ALA A 162 29.61 23.31 -17.77
C ALA A 162 30.42 22.42 -16.81
N ALA A 163 31.74 22.47 -16.94
CA ALA A 163 32.67 21.98 -15.92
C ALA A 163 33.56 23.15 -15.45
N PRO A 164 33.59 23.49 -14.14
CA PRO A 164 34.61 24.40 -13.60
C PRO A 164 35.95 23.67 -13.41
N PRO A 165 37.10 24.38 -13.45
CA PRO A 165 38.42 23.75 -13.55
C PRO A 165 38.92 23.16 -12.22
N ALA A 166 39.52 21.98 -12.31
CA ALA A 166 40.18 21.26 -11.23
C ALA A 166 41.59 21.81 -10.91
N ARG A 167 42.01 21.70 -9.64
CA ARG A 167 43.40 21.88 -9.18
C ARG A 167 43.67 20.82 -8.09
N SER A 168 44.46 19.77 -8.39
CA SER A 168 45.87 19.52 -7.95
C SER A 168 46.03 19.52 -6.41
N THR A 169 46.46 18.48 -5.66
CA THR A 169 47.60 17.55 -5.80
C THR A 169 47.67 16.58 -4.57
N ALA A 170 48.49 15.52 -4.67
CA ALA A 170 49.11 14.67 -3.62
C ALA A 170 48.25 13.53 -3.01
N ASN A 171 48.48 12.24 -3.28
CA ASN A 171 49.60 11.31 -2.98
C ASN A 171 49.73 10.88 -1.50
N SER A 172 49.23 9.68 -1.16
CA SER A 172 50.01 8.66 -0.44
C SER A 172 49.27 7.30 -0.33
N ARG A 173 49.91 6.27 -0.91
CA ARG A 173 49.96 4.83 -0.52
C ARG A 173 48.70 4.16 0.05
N LEU A 174 48.13 3.21 -0.71
CA LEU A 174 47.26 2.15 -0.18
C LEU A 174 47.90 0.76 -0.45
N PRO A 175 48.00 -0.13 0.55
CA PRO A 175 48.56 -1.46 0.38
C PRO A 175 47.55 -2.43 -0.23
N SER A 176 48.10 -3.44 -0.91
CA SER A 176 47.43 -4.57 -1.51
C SER A 176 46.68 -5.44 -0.50
N SER A 177 45.59 -6.06 -0.98
CA SER A 177 44.77 -7.12 -0.36
C SER A 177 43.52 -6.65 0.38
N ARG A 178 42.41 -6.62 -0.37
CA ARG A 178 41.08 -7.06 0.09
C ARG A 178 40.19 -7.23 -1.14
N ARG A 179 40.27 -8.45 -1.66
CA ARG A 179 39.39 -9.07 -2.65
C ARG A 179 37.99 -9.12 -2.03
N TRP A 180 37.08 -8.22 -2.42
CA TRP A 180 35.66 -8.33 -2.09
C TRP A 180 34.83 -8.34 -3.35
N TYR A 181 34.06 -9.41 -3.44
CA TYR A 181 33.14 -9.83 -4.47
C TYR A 181 32.21 -8.71 -4.94
N CYS A 182 32.31 -8.33 -6.22
CA CYS A 182 31.15 -7.88 -6.97
C CYS A 182 30.29 -9.12 -7.28
N ARG A 183 29.25 -9.38 -6.48
CA ARG A 183 28.08 -10.11 -6.96
C ARG A 183 26.95 -9.12 -7.11
N CYS A 184 26.66 -8.80 -8.37
CA CYS A 184 25.41 -8.20 -8.81
C CYS A 184 24.24 -9.01 -8.22
N TRP A 185 23.46 -8.39 -7.36
CA TRP A 185 22.13 -8.86 -7.00
C TRP A 185 21.15 -8.28 -8.02
N TRP A 186 21.00 -8.99 -9.12
CA TRP A 186 19.80 -8.96 -9.95
C TRP A 186 19.50 -10.41 -10.30
N ARG A 187 18.90 -11.11 -9.35
CA ARG A 187 18.10 -12.30 -9.56
C ARG A 187 17.22 -12.55 -8.35
#